data_AF-A0A924PLK4-F1
#
_entry.id   AF-A0A924PLK4-F1
#
_cell.length_a   1.000
_cell.length_b   1.000
_cell.length_c   1.000
_cell.angle_alpha   90.00
_cell.angle_beta   90.00
_cell.angle_gamma   90.00
#
_symmetry.space_group_name_H-M   'P 1'
#
loop_
_entity.id
_entity.type
_entity.pdbx_description
1 polymer ?
#
loop_
_entity_poly.entity_id
_entity_poly.type
_entity_poly.pdbx_seq_one_letter_code
_entity_poly.pdbx_strand_id
1 'polypeptide(L)'
;RDIEHEVAQLDDVFLYTVDDLAQVVTDGMVNRQEAAIDAELIVQARVETFMSWLKKRDAVPTIKALRDQAEATRKLELDKAIKLIQRGESAEKVLEALSNALTNKFLHAPSHALNLAQGDEHTRLEHMLKQLYQIKS
;
A
#
# COMPACT_ATOMS: atom_id res chain seq x y z
N ARG A 1 -23.14 -48.27 37.28
CA ARG A 1 -23.14 -47.03 38.08
C ARG A 1 -22.65 -47.47 39.44
N ASP A 2 -21.34 -47.38 39.66
CA ASP A 2 -20.64 -48.26 40.61
C ASP A 2 -20.16 -47.50 41.85
N ILE A 3 -20.88 -46.45 42.25
CA ILE A 3 -20.59 -45.65 43.44
C ILE A 3 -21.91 -45.45 44.19
N GLU A 4 -21.93 -45.81 45.47
CA GLU A 4 -23.07 -45.67 46.38
C GLU A 4 -23.38 -44.18 46.63
N HIS A 5 -24.67 -43.84 46.72
CA HIS A 5 -25.15 -42.45 46.74
C HIS A 5 -24.74 -41.65 48.00
N GLU A 6 -24.32 -42.37 49.05
CA GLU A 6 -23.98 -41.85 50.38
C GLU A 6 -22.61 -41.15 50.41
N VAL A 7 -21.74 -41.39 49.41
CA VAL A 7 -20.39 -40.81 49.33
C VAL A 7 -20.41 -39.31 49.00
N ALA A 8 -21.51 -38.80 48.45
CA ALA A 8 -21.71 -37.37 48.15
C ALA A 8 -22.07 -36.50 49.37
N GLN A 9 -22.21 -37.08 50.57
CA GLN A 9 -22.53 -36.37 51.82
C GLN A 9 -21.28 -35.99 52.65
N LEU A 10 -20.07 -36.32 52.17
CA LEU A 10 -18.81 -35.91 52.80
C LEU A 10 -18.42 -34.51 52.31
N ASP A 11 -18.12 -33.61 53.24
CA ASP A 11 -17.93 -32.15 53.04
C ASP A 11 -16.84 -31.74 52.02
N ASP A 12 -16.09 -32.69 51.45
CA ASP A 12 -15.01 -32.44 50.49
C ASP A 12 -15.03 -33.40 49.27
N VAL A 13 -16.16 -34.08 48.99
CA VAL A 13 -16.27 -35.03 47.87
C VAL A 13 -17.20 -34.51 46.78
N PHE A 14 -16.62 -34.14 45.63
CA PHE A 14 -17.36 -33.78 44.42
C PHE A 14 -17.51 -35.00 43.51
N LEU A 15 -18.74 -35.51 43.38
CA LEU A 15 -19.07 -36.61 42.48
C LEU A 15 -19.42 -36.04 41.09
N TYR A 16 -18.61 -36.40 40.09
CA TYR A 16 -18.93 -36.14 38.68
C TYR A 16 -19.39 -37.43 38.02
N THR A 17 -20.53 -37.38 37.35
CA THR A 17 -21.06 -38.48 36.55
C THR A 17 -20.55 -38.40 35.11
N VAL A 18 -20.73 -39.49 34.34
CA VAL A 18 -20.40 -39.51 32.91
C VAL A 18 -21.22 -38.45 32.15
N ASP A 19 -22.44 -38.17 32.61
CA ASP A 19 -23.30 -37.13 32.04
C ASP A 19 -22.75 -35.71 32.32
N ASP A 20 -22.17 -35.48 33.51
CA ASP A 20 -21.52 -34.20 33.84
C ASP A 20 -20.28 -33.94 32.96
N LEU A 21 -19.52 -35.00 32.64
CA LEU A 21 -18.39 -34.91 31.72
C LEU A 21 -18.85 -34.68 30.27
N ALA A 22 -19.97 -35.27 29.86
CA ALA A 22 -20.54 -35.04 28.53
C ALA A 22 -20.99 -33.58 28.34
N GLN A 23 -21.52 -32.94 29.38
CA GLN A 23 -21.88 -31.52 29.37
C GLN A 23 -20.63 -30.63 29.18
N VAL A 24 -19.56 -30.87 29.96
CA VAL A 24 -18.30 -30.12 29.84
C VAL A 24 -17.66 -30.29 28.45
N VAL A 25 -17.73 -31.49 27.87
CA VAL A 25 -17.23 -31.74 26.50
C VAL A 25 -18.06 -30.95 25.47
N THR A 26 -19.38 -30.91 25.63
CA THR A 26 -20.28 -30.15 24.75
C THR A 26 -20.02 -28.66 24.83
N ASP A 27 -19.91 -28.10 26.04
CA ASP A 27 -19.57 -26.69 26.26
C ASP A 27 -18.17 -26.37 25.70
N GLY A 28 -17.21 -27.27 25.87
CA GLY A 28 -15.87 -27.16 25.28
C GLY A 28 -15.85 -27.26 23.74
N MET A 29 -16.85 -27.90 23.12
CA MET A 29 -17.01 -27.88 21.66
C MET A 29 -17.58 -26.54 21.18
N VAL A 30 -18.60 -26.01 21.88
CA VAL A 30 -19.19 -24.70 21.57
C VAL A 30 -18.16 -23.59 21.71
N ASN A 31 -17.41 -23.55 22.82
CA ASN A 31 -16.36 -22.55 23.04
C ASN A 31 -15.25 -22.64 21.98
N ARG A 32 -14.89 -23.84 21.52
CA ARG A 32 -13.92 -24.02 20.43
C ARG A 32 -14.46 -23.52 19.09
N GLN A 33 -15.74 -23.71 18.83
CA GLN A 33 -16.38 -23.22 17.62
C GLN A 33 -16.45 -21.69 17.61
N GLU A 34 -16.80 -21.07 18.73
CA GLU A 34 -16.81 -19.60 18.88
C GLU A 34 -15.41 -19.01 18.72
N ALA A 35 -14.41 -19.59 19.41
CA ALA A 35 -13.03 -19.16 19.27
C ALA A 35 -12.47 -19.31 17.84
N ALA A 36 -12.92 -20.34 17.10
CA ALA A 36 -12.56 -20.51 15.70
C ALA A 36 -13.17 -19.41 14.81
N ILE A 37 -14.44 -19.04 15.04
CA ILE A 37 -15.10 -17.94 14.33
C ILE A 37 -14.38 -16.61 14.60
N ASP A 38 -14.03 -16.35 15.86
CA ASP A 38 -13.29 -15.14 16.23
C ASP A 38 -11.90 -15.10 15.55
N ALA A 39 -11.21 -16.23 15.51
CA ALA A 39 -9.93 -16.35 14.82
C ALA A 39 -10.07 -16.09 13.30
N GLU A 40 -11.11 -16.63 12.67
CA GLU A 40 -11.41 -16.38 11.25
C GLU A 40 -11.65 -14.90 10.96
N LEU A 41 -12.41 -14.20 11.82
CA LEU A 41 -12.64 -12.75 11.69
C LEU A 41 -11.34 -11.95 11.80
N ILE A 42 -10.46 -12.30 12.74
CA ILE A 42 -9.15 -11.67 12.89
C ILE A 42 -8.31 -11.90 11.62
N VAL A 43 -8.27 -13.13 11.12
CA VAL A 43 -7.53 -13.47 9.90
C VAL A 43 -8.07 -12.68 8.71
N GLN A 44 -9.38 -12.60 8.53
CA GLN A 44 -10.01 -11.86 7.43
C GLN A 44 -9.63 -10.37 7.46
N ALA A 45 -9.75 -9.71 8.61
CA ALA A 45 -9.36 -8.31 8.77
C ALA A 45 -7.87 -8.07 8.45
N ARG A 46 -7.01 -9.03 8.82
CA ARG A 46 -5.56 -8.95 8.54
C ARG A 46 -5.25 -9.17 7.07
N VAL A 47 -5.96 -10.07 6.40
CA VAL A 47 -5.85 -10.29 4.95
C VAL A 47 -6.25 -9.03 4.20
N GLU A 48 -7.36 -8.38 4.56
CA GLU A 48 -7.79 -7.12 3.93
C GLU A 48 -6.74 -6.00 4.10
N THR A 49 -6.21 -5.87 5.32
CA THR A 49 -5.14 -4.90 5.62
C THR A 49 -3.88 -5.20 4.80
N PHE A 50 -3.49 -6.47 4.70
CA PHE A 50 -2.33 -6.90 3.93
C PHE A 50 -2.50 -6.64 2.42
N MET A 51 -3.67 -6.94 1.87
CA MET A 51 -3.97 -6.68 0.46
C MET A 51 -3.98 -5.18 0.13
N SER A 52 -4.50 -4.35 1.04
CA SER A 52 -4.43 -2.89 0.91
C SER A 52 -2.98 -2.39 0.94
N TRP A 53 -2.16 -2.93 1.83
CA TRP A 53 -0.73 -2.63 1.90
C TRP A 53 0.03 -3.08 0.64
N LEU A 54 -0.29 -4.27 0.12
CA LEU A 54 0.32 -4.79 -1.11
C LEU A 54 0.00 -3.90 -2.32
N LYS A 55 -1.26 -3.49 -2.48
CA LYS A 55 -1.68 -2.53 -3.52
C LYS A 55 -0.93 -1.21 -3.45
N LYS A 56 -0.61 -0.71 -2.26
CA LYS A 56 0.22 0.51 -2.11
C LYS A 56 1.65 0.30 -2.62
N ARG A 57 2.17 -0.92 -2.55
CA ARG A 57 3.51 -1.26 -3.06
C ARG A 57 3.56 -1.39 -4.58
N ASP A 58 2.43 -1.61 -5.25
CA ASP A 58 2.37 -1.68 -6.71
C ASP A 58 2.84 -0.37 -7.38
N ALA A 59 2.71 0.77 -6.70
CA ALA A 59 3.21 2.05 -7.19
C ALA A 59 4.74 2.20 -7.08
N VAL A 60 5.42 1.41 -6.23
CA VAL A 60 6.85 1.57 -5.94
C VAL A 60 7.72 1.38 -7.19
N PRO A 61 7.53 0.33 -8.02
CA PRO A 61 8.27 0.18 -9.28
C PRO A 61 8.05 1.35 -10.24
N THR A 62 6.81 1.83 -10.36
CA THR A 62 6.47 2.98 -11.23
C THR A 62 7.14 4.26 -10.75
N ILE A 63 7.09 4.54 -9.44
CA ILE A 63 7.75 5.70 -8.84
C ILE A 63 9.27 5.63 -9.05
N LYS A 64 9.87 4.44 -8.91
CA LYS A 64 11.30 4.24 -9.16
C LYS A 64 11.63 4.52 -10.63
N ALA A 65 10.91 3.92 -11.57
CA ALA A 65 11.12 4.12 -13.00
C ALA A 65 11.00 5.59 -13.41
N LEU A 66 10.00 6.31 -12.87
CA LEU A 66 9.83 7.75 -13.10
C LEU A 66 11.05 8.55 -12.64
N ARG A 67 11.56 8.27 -11.44
CA ARG A 67 12.75 8.94 -10.89
C ARG A 67 14.02 8.61 -11.67
N ASP A 68 14.19 7.36 -12.06
CA ASP A 68 15.34 6.92 -12.85
C ASP A 68 15.36 7.61 -14.23
N GLN A 69 14.20 7.76 -14.87
CA GLN A 69 14.06 8.50 -16.13
C GLN A 69 14.37 10.00 -15.98
N ALA A 70 13.87 10.63 -14.90
CA ALA A 70 14.15 12.02 -14.62
C ALA A 70 15.65 12.26 -14.36
N GLU A 71 16.29 11.39 -13.59
CA GLU A 71 17.71 11.47 -13.28
C GLU A 71 18.60 11.26 -14.51
N ALA A 72 18.25 10.32 -15.39
CA ALA A 72 18.94 10.13 -16.66
C ALA A 72 18.89 11.39 -17.52
N THR A 73 17.71 12.03 -17.59
CA THR A 73 17.53 13.31 -18.31
C THR A 73 18.38 14.42 -17.69
N ARG A 74 18.38 14.53 -16.35
CA ARG A 74 19.19 15.51 -15.61
C ARG A 74 20.68 15.37 -15.92
N LYS A 75 21.22 14.16 -15.84
CA LYS A 75 22.65 13.87 -16.11
C LYS A 75 23.04 14.26 -17.53
N LEU A 76 22.22 13.90 -18.53
CA LEU A 76 22.49 14.23 -19.93
C LEU A 76 22.56 15.74 -20.18
N GLU A 77 21.65 16.52 -19.61
CA GLU A 77 21.68 17.99 -19.79
C GLU A 77 22.80 18.63 -18.97
N LEU A 78 23.09 18.12 -17.77
CA LEU A 78 24.21 18.58 -16.97
C LEU A 78 25.56 18.37 -17.68
N ASP A 79 25.77 17.19 -18.28
CA ASP A 79 27.00 16.89 -19.01
C ASP A 79 27.19 17.82 -20.22
N LYS A 80 26.09 18.17 -20.91
CA LYS A 80 26.13 19.16 -22.00
C LYS A 80 26.51 20.54 -21.48
N ALA A 81 25.89 20.98 -20.38
CA ALA A 81 26.17 22.25 -19.75
C ALA A 81 27.64 22.37 -19.32
N ILE A 82 28.17 21.33 -18.66
CA ILE A 82 29.59 21.27 -18.26
C ILE A 82 30.50 21.42 -19.48
N LYS A 83 30.23 20.70 -20.57
CA LYS A 83 31.03 20.79 -21.80
C LYS A 83 31.00 22.18 -22.43
N LEU A 84 29.86 22.88 -22.37
CA LEU A 84 29.76 24.27 -22.88
C LEU A 84 30.59 25.24 -22.04
N ILE A 85 30.49 25.14 -20.71
CA ILE A 85 31.29 25.97 -19.79
C ILE A 85 32.80 25.72 -20.01
N GLN A 86 33.21 24.46 -20.16
CA GLN A 86 34.61 24.10 -20.44
C GLN A 86 35.12 24.64 -21.78
N ARG A 87 34.23 24.95 -22.72
CA ARG A 87 34.56 25.57 -24.01
C ARG A 87 34.62 27.10 -23.93
N GLY A 88 34.38 27.69 -22.76
CA GLY A 88 34.44 29.14 -22.53
C GLY A 88 33.11 29.86 -22.73
N GLU A 89 31.98 29.15 -22.86
CA GLU A 89 30.66 29.77 -22.87
C GLU A 89 30.36 30.43 -21.52
N SER A 90 29.57 31.51 -21.55
CA SER A 90 29.14 32.19 -20.31
C SER A 90 28.33 31.21 -19.44
N ALA A 91 28.75 31.06 -18.18
CA ALA A 91 28.08 30.19 -17.22
C ALA A 91 26.61 30.58 -17.02
N GLU A 92 26.29 31.87 -17.01
CA GLU A 92 24.92 32.38 -16.87
C GLU A 92 24.03 31.88 -18.01
N LYS A 93 24.49 32.03 -19.25
CA LYS A 93 23.75 31.57 -20.44
C LYS A 93 23.57 30.06 -20.44
N VAL A 94 24.61 29.31 -20.05
CA VAL A 94 24.55 27.85 -20.02
C VAL A 94 23.59 27.35 -18.94
N LEU A 95 23.59 27.97 -17.75
CA LEU A 95 22.68 27.60 -16.67
C LEU A 95 21.22 27.92 -17.02
N GLU A 96 20.97 29.05 -17.67
CA GLU A 96 19.63 29.39 -18.17
C GLU A 96 19.15 28.39 -19.24
N ALA A 97 20.02 28.02 -20.18
CA ALA A 97 19.72 26.99 -21.18
C ALA A 97 19.44 25.62 -20.55
N LEU A 98 20.25 25.20 -19.56
CA LEU A 98 20.04 23.96 -18.80
C LEU A 98 18.68 23.97 -18.08
N SER A 99 18.35 25.07 -17.39
CA SER A 99 17.08 25.23 -16.68
C SER A 99 15.88 25.10 -17.61
N ASN A 100 15.92 25.79 -18.74
CA ASN A 100 14.87 25.74 -19.76
C ASN A 100 14.76 24.34 -20.39
N ALA A 101 15.89 23.71 -20.70
CA ALA A 101 15.91 22.36 -21.27
C ALA A 101 15.30 21.32 -20.33
N LEU A 102 15.62 21.35 -19.04
CA LEU A 102 15.05 20.45 -18.05
C LEU A 102 13.55 20.68 -17.88
N THR A 103 13.12 21.93 -17.73
CA THR A 103 11.69 22.30 -17.63
C THR A 103 10.90 21.76 -18.81
N ASN A 104 11.37 22.02 -20.03
CA ASN A 104 10.69 21.56 -21.25
C ASN A 104 10.65 20.02 -21.33
N LYS A 105 11.75 19.33 -21.01
CA LYS A 105 11.80 17.87 -21.09
C LYS A 105 10.90 17.19 -20.06
N PHE A 106 10.83 17.71 -18.84
CA PHE A 106 9.96 17.16 -17.81
C PHE A 106 8.48 17.41 -18.09
N LEU A 107 8.14 18.56 -18.68
CA LEU A 107 6.76 18.91 -19.02
C LEU A 107 6.28 18.33 -20.36
N HIS A 108 7.19 17.89 -21.24
CA HIS A 108 6.81 17.37 -22.56
C HIS A 108 5.83 16.19 -22.47
N ALA A 109 6.14 15.16 -21.67
CA ALA A 109 5.30 13.98 -21.56
C ALA A 109 3.87 14.28 -21.06
N PRO A 110 3.67 14.99 -19.93
CA PRO A 110 2.32 15.31 -19.46
C PRO A 110 1.56 16.25 -20.43
N SER A 111 2.22 17.26 -21.00
CA SER A 111 1.57 18.15 -21.98
C SER A 111 1.16 17.40 -23.25
N HIS A 112 2.02 16.52 -23.76
CA HIS A 112 1.72 15.71 -24.93
C HIS A 112 0.57 14.72 -24.67
N ALA A 113 0.56 14.08 -23.49
CA ALA A 113 -0.54 13.18 -23.11
C ALA A 113 -1.89 13.92 -23.04
N LEU A 114 -1.92 15.12 -22.46
CA LEU A 114 -3.14 15.93 -22.39
C LEU A 114 -3.63 16.34 -23.79
N ASN A 115 -2.72 16.73 -24.68
CA ASN A 115 -3.05 17.14 -26.05
C ASN A 115 -3.57 15.98 -26.93
N LEU A 116 -3.13 14.74 -26.66
CA LEU A 116 -3.59 13.56 -27.40
C LEU A 116 -4.91 13.00 -26.88
N ALA A 117 -5.19 13.15 -25.59
CA ALA A 117 -6.41 12.65 -24.97
C ALA A 117 -7.67 13.35 -25.51
N GLN A 118 -8.77 12.61 -25.62
CA GLN A 118 -10.05 13.10 -26.15
C GLN A 118 -11.21 12.68 -25.23
N GLY A 119 -12.31 13.45 -25.26
CA GLY A 119 -13.53 13.14 -24.50
C GLY A 119 -13.29 13.02 -22.99
N ASP A 120 -13.88 12.00 -22.36
CA ASP A 120 -13.81 11.79 -20.91
C ASP A 120 -12.38 11.55 -20.40
N GLU A 121 -11.51 10.96 -21.24
CA GLU A 121 -10.11 10.74 -20.91
C GLU A 121 -9.36 12.07 -20.75
N HIS A 122 -9.64 13.02 -21.63
CA HIS A 122 -9.05 14.36 -21.56
C HIS A 122 -9.40 15.04 -20.24
N THR A 123 -10.69 15.07 -19.90
CA THR A 123 -11.18 15.68 -18.64
C THR A 123 -10.55 15.02 -17.42
N ARG A 124 -10.41 13.68 -17.43
CA ARG A 124 -9.78 12.94 -16.33
C ARG A 124 -8.29 13.27 -16.19
N LEU A 125 -7.56 13.29 -17.31
CA LEU A 125 -6.13 13.64 -17.32
C LEU A 125 -5.90 15.09 -16.91
N GLU A 126 -6.73 16.02 -17.38
CA GLU A 126 -6.66 17.42 -16.99
C GLU A 126 -6.82 17.57 -15.47
N HIS A 127 -7.83 16.91 -14.89
CA HIS A 127 -8.05 16.93 -13.44
C HIS A 127 -6.87 16.33 -12.67
N MET A 128 -6.36 15.17 -13.12
CA MET A 128 -5.18 14.54 -12.50
C MET A 128 -3.94 15.42 -12.56
N LEU A 129 -3.68 16.09 -13.69
CA LEU A 129 -2.53 17.00 -13.84
C LEU A 129 -2.68 18.22 -12.93
N LYS A 130 -3.88 18.80 -12.83
CA LYS A 130 -4.14 19.90 -11.87
C LYS A 130 -3.84 19.48 -10.44
N GLN A 131 -4.22 18.27 -10.03
CA GLN A 131 -3.92 17.72 -8.71
C GLN A 131 -2.42 17.46 -8.51
N LEU A 132 -1.77 16.79 -9.46
CA LEU A 132 -0.35 16.41 -9.38
C LEU A 132 0.58 17.63 -9.33
N TYR A 133 0.30 18.65 -10.14
CA TYR A 133 1.10 19.88 -10.23
C TYR A 133 0.57 21.04 -9.36
N GLN A 134 -0.48 20.82 -8.57
CA GLN A 134 -1.11 21.82 -7.70
C GLN A 134 -1.50 23.12 -8.45
N ILE A 135 -1.99 22.96 -9.68
CA ILE A 135 -2.41 24.08 -10.53
C ILE A 135 -3.79 24.55 -10.07
N LYS A 136 -3.91 25.85 -9.76
CA LYS A 136 -5.21 26.46 -9.42
C LYS A 136 -6.05 26.61 -10.69
N SER A 137 -7.32 26.19 -10.60
CA SER A 137 -8.29 26.32 -11.68
C SER A 137 -8.96 27.69 -11.72
#